data_AF-A0A1I7UC05-F1
#
_entry.id   AF-A0A1I7UC05-F1
#
_cell.length_a   1.000
_cell.length_b   1.000
_cell.length_c   1.000
_cell.angle_alpha   90.00
_cell.angle_beta   90.00
_cell.angle_gamma   90.00
#
_symmetry.space_group_name_H-M   'P 1'
#
loop_
_entity.id
_entity.type
_entity.pdbx_description
1 polymer ?
#
loop_
_entity_poly.entity_id
_entity_poly.type
_entity_poly.pdbx_seq_one_letter_code
_entity_poly.pdbx_strand_id
1 'polypeptide(L)'
;MSDGQYGPISAGIIRSITDKSYERRKAAALDVEKLVRDLFNNNQLTQLDRCLSVLAELINSGNSNQRKGGLIGMAAASIALGNKNAPPYTTKLVEPIIPCFLDADLQIRYYACESLYNIAKICKTAVLEHFGDIFDVLWRVTADSDTNVRGGAELLNRLITEIVLAKEDFDIAILMALIRDRIYTQTTSNRRFILEWLNTINSTPYFSICNYIAEISDGLFKMLGEQAPAVRDLCETVLGNFLTAIKFKPESLNHEDKIQMVNVLVVHTHENEPFLARKLSLIWLEEFVKLYKEELLVMLSTFLVGILPSIVEHELRADAVNRLLMNLVGENKLEQDILDKTIGLC
;
A
#
# COMPACT_ATOMS: atom_id res chain seq x y z
N MET A 1 -25.16 -6.56 -37.50
CA MET A 1 -24.23 -5.52 -37.03
C MET A 1 -23.82 -4.76 -38.27
N SER A 2 -24.10 -3.46 -38.37
CA SER A 2 -23.66 -2.65 -39.52
C SER A 2 -22.14 -2.47 -39.44
N ASP A 3 -21.43 -2.74 -40.54
CA ASP A 3 -19.96 -2.72 -40.61
C ASP A 3 -19.31 -1.38 -40.20
N GLY A 4 -20.08 -0.28 -40.14
CA GLY A 4 -19.59 1.03 -39.73
C GLY A 4 -19.54 1.30 -38.22
N GLN A 5 -20.21 0.51 -37.38
CA GLN A 5 -20.31 0.82 -35.93
C GLN A 5 -18.98 0.63 -35.19
N TYR A 6 -18.25 -0.43 -35.54
CA TYR A 6 -17.05 -0.87 -34.84
C TYR A 6 -15.76 -0.56 -35.59
N GLY A 7 -15.85 0.11 -36.75
CA GLY A 7 -14.67 0.56 -37.50
C GLY A 7 -13.74 1.38 -36.59
N PRO A 8 -12.43 1.08 -36.55
CA PRO A 8 -11.65 0.29 -37.51
C PRO A 8 -11.61 -1.23 -37.29
N ILE A 9 -12.24 -1.75 -36.23
CA ILE A 9 -12.25 -3.19 -35.95
C ILE A 9 -13.28 -3.86 -36.86
N SER A 10 -12.83 -4.83 -37.66
CA SER A 10 -13.73 -5.53 -38.60
C SER A 10 -14.80 -6.33 -37.86
N ALA A 11 -15.98 -6.49 -38.48
CA ALA A 11 -17.05 -7.31 -37.92
C ALA A 11 -16.62 -8.77 -37.65
N GLY A 12 -15.68 -9.29 -38.43
CA GLY A 12 -15.07 -10.61 -38.20
C GLY A 12 -14.32 -10.69 -36.88
N ILE A 13 -13.46 -9.69 -36.59
CA ILE A 13 -12.73 -9.60 -35.32
C ILE A 13 -13.71 -9.39 -34.16
N ILE A 14 -14.69 -8.49 -34.29
CA ILE A 14 -15.70 -8.26 -33.25
C ILE A 14 -16.47 -9.54 -32.91
N ARG A 15 -16.89 -10.31 -33.91
CA ARG A 15 -17.60 -11.57 -33.69
C ARG A 15 -16.72 -12.58 -32.94
N SER A 16 -15.44 -12.68 -33.29
CA SER A 16 -14.52 -13.66 -32.69
C SER A 16 -14.06 -13.24 -31.29
N ILE A 17 -13.78 -11.94 -31.05
CA ILE A 17 -13.34 -11.44 -29.75
C ILE A 17 -14.46 -11.41 -28.71
N THR A 18 -15.71 -11.40 -29.16
CA THR A 18 -16.91 -11.47 -28.29
C THR A 18 -17.54 -12.87 -28.27
N ASP A 19 -16.85 -13.88 -28.81
CA ASP A 19 -17.30 -15.28 -28.80
C ASP A 19 -17.34 -15.84 -27.37
N LYS A 20 -18.16 -16.86 -27.12
CA LYS A 20 -18.24 -17.55 -25.83
C LYS A 20 -16.96 -18.34 -25.52
N SER A 21 -16.29 -18.86 -26.54
CA SER A 21 -15.05 -19.64 -26.43
C SER A 21 -13.85 -18.75 -26.13
N TYR A 22 -13.15 -19.06 -25.03
CA TYR A 22 -11.91 -18.37 -24.66
C TYR A 22 -10.84 -18.45 -25.76
N GLU A 23 -10.63 -19.62 -26.36
CA GLU A 23 -9.61 -19.80 -27.39
C GLU A 23 -9.89 -18.95 -28.63
N ARG A 24 -11.16 -18.76 -29.01
CA ARG A 24 -11.53 -17.85 -30.09
C ARG A 24 -11.26 -16.40 -29.76
N ARG A 25 -11.54 -15.99 -28.51
CA ARG A 25 -11.22 -14.64 -28.04
C ARG A 25 -9.71 -14.38 -28.06
N LYS A 26 -8.92 -15.35 -27.61
CA LYS A 26 -7.45 -15.28 -27.61
C LYS A 26 -6.88 -15.19 -29.04
N ALA A 27 -7.40 -15.98 -29.98
CA ALA A 27 -7.01 -15.87 -31.38
C ALA A 27 -7.37 -14.48 -31.95
N ALA A 28 -8.58 -13.99 -31.69
CA ALA A 28 -9.02 -12.66 -32.14
C ALA A 28 -8.23 -11.52 -31.49
N ALA A 29 -7.71 -11.70 -30.27
CA ALA A 29 -6.85 -10.73 -29.62
C ALA A 29 -5.54 -10.53 -30.40
N LEU A 30 -4.99 -11.57 -31.04
CA LEU A 30 -3.84 -11.44 -31.94
C LEU A 30 -4.17 -10.63 -33.21
N ASP A 31 -5.40 -10.74 -33.71
CA ASP A 31 -5.87 -9.92 -34.83
C ASP A 31 -6.03 -8.45 -34.42
N VAL A 32 -6.52 -8.17 -33.20
CA VAL A 32 -6.54 -6.81 -32.63
C VAL A 32 -5.13 -6.27 -32.44
N GLU A 33 -4.20 -7.09 -31.94
CA GLU A 33 -2.80 -6.71 -31.78
C GLU A 33 -2.17 -6.30 -33.13
N LYS A 34 -2.39 -7.12 -34.18
CA LYS A 34 -1.93 -6.80 -35.53
C LYS A 34 -2.55 -5.51 -36.05
N LEU A 35 -3.87 -5.33 -35.90
CA LEU A 35 -4.56 -4.12 -36.32
C LEU A 35 -3.99 -2.87 -35.63
N VAL A 36 -3.84 -2.88 -34.31
CA VAL A 36 -3.31 -1.75 -33.55
C VAL A 36 -1.89 -1.41 -33.98
N ARG A 37 -1.04 -2.42 -34.20
CA ARG A 37 0.32 -2.25 -34.71
C ARG A 37 0.34 -1.62 -36.10
N ASP A 38 -0.51 -2.09 -37.00
CA ASP A 38 -0.61 -1.58 -38.37
C ASP A 38 -1.11 -0.12 -38.37
N LEU A 39 -2.13 0.20 -37.57
CA LEU A 39 -2.64 1.57 -37.43
C LEU A 39 -1.57 2.52 -36.89
N PHE A 40 -0.81 2.10 -35.88
CA PHE A 40 0.27 2.91 -35.31
C PHE A 40 1.41 3.13 -36.32
N ASN A 41 1.90 2.06 -36.95
CA ASN A 41 3.01 2.13 -37.91
C ASN A 41 2.67 2.95 -39.16
N ASN A 42 1.40 2.96 -39.56
CA ASN A 42 0.89 3.77 -40.68
C ASN A 42 0.47 5.19 -40.27
N ASN A 43 0.77 5.61 -39.02
CA ASN A 43 0.42 6.91 -38.46
C ASN A 43 -1.10 7.23 -38.50
N GLN A 44 -1.95 6.21 -38.43
CA GLN A 44 -3.41 6.33 -38.43
C GLN A 44 -3.94 6.52 -37.00
N LEU A 45 -3.42 7.53 -36.29
CA LEU A 45 -3.64 7.70 -34.85
C LEU A 45 -5.12 7.92 -34.49
N THR A 46 -5.90 8.61 -35.32
CA THR A 46 -7.35 8.77 -35.11
C THR A 46 -8.09 7.43 -35.16
N GLN A 47 -7.67 6.53 -36.05
CA GLN A 47 -8.27 5.19 -36.15
C GLN A 47 -7.83 4.33 -34.96
N LEU A 48 -6.56 4.41 -34.56
CA LEU A 48 -6.09 3.76 -33.33
C LEU A 48 -6.92 4.21 -32.12
N ASP A 49 -7.16 5.52 -32.00
CA ASP A 49 -7.97 6.06 -30.91
C ASP A 49 -9.41 5.52 -30.92
N ARG A 50 -10.00 5.44 -32.11
CA ARG A 50 -11.32 4.84 -32.30
C ARG A 50 -11.32 3.34 -31.96
N CYS A 51 -10.24 2.61 -32.28
CA CYS A 51 -10.07 1.21 -31.90
C CYS A 51 -10.12 1.03 -30.38
N LEU A 52 -9.33 1.81 -29.63
CA LEU A 52 -9.34 1.77 -28.17
C LEU A 52 -10.71 2.15 -27.59
N SER A 53 -11.37 3.15 -28.18
CA SER A 53 -12.71 3.56 -27.78
C SER A 53 -13.74 2.43 -27.96
N VAL A 54 -13.69 1.71 -29.09
CA VAL A 54 -14.58 0.56 -29.35
C VAL A 54 -14.30 -0.57 -28.35
N LEU A 55 -13.04 -0.85 -28.01
CA LEU A 55 -12.70 -1.83 -26.98
C LEU A 55 -13.24 -1.42 -25.60
N ALA A 56 -13.16 -0.13 -25.25
CA ALA A 56 -13.77 0.40 -24.03
C ALA A 56 -15.30 0.30 -24.05
N GLU A 57 -15.96 0.54 -25.19
CA GLU A 57 -17.41 0.34 -25.36
C GLU A 57 -17.80 -1.14 -25.11
N LEU A 58 -16.98 -2.10 -25.56
CA LEU A 58 -17.18 -3.52 -25.27
C LEU A 58 -17.04 -3.86 -23.78
N ILE A 59 -16.04 -3.27 -23.09
CA ILE A 59 -15.83 -3.44 -21.64
C ILE A 59 -17.03 -2.95 -20.84
N ASN A 60 -17.65 -1.85 -21.27
CA ASN A 60 -18.82 -1.24 -20.61
C ASN A 60 -20.17 -1.84 -21.05
N SER A 61 -20.17 -2.86 -21.91
CA SER A 61 -21.40 -3.48 -22.40
C SER A 61 -22.15 -4.29 -21.32
N GLY A 62 -23.46 -4.44 -21.47
CA GLY A 62 -24.26 -5.32 -20.60
C GLY A 62 -24.05 -6.82 -20.86
N ASN A 63 -23.21 -7.21 -21.83
CA ASN A 63 -23.01 -8.61 -22.21
C ASN A 63 -21.66 -9.14 -21.71
N SER A 64 -21.69 -10.16 -20.85
CA SER A 64 -20.48 -10.75 -20.24
C SER A 64 -19.41 -11.16 -21.27
N ASN A 65 -19.77 -11.71 -22.44
CA ASN A 65 -18.78 -12.09 -23.45
C ASN A 65 -18.16 -10.89 -24.17
N GLN A 66 -18.95 -9.84 -24.39
CA GLN A 66 -18.43 -8.59 -24.95
C GLN A 66 -17.45 -7.94 -23.98
N ARG A 67 -17.76 -7.90 -22.68
CA ARG A 67 -16.85 -7.39 -21.66
C ARG A 67 -15.53 -8.17 -21.61
N LYS A 68 -15.58 -9.51 -21.60
CA LYS A 68 -14.39 -10.38 -21.68
C LYS A 68 -13.56 -10.10 -22.93
N GLY A 69 -14.23 -9.89 -24.06
CA GLY A 69 -13.61 -9.53 -25.32
C GLY A 69 -12.94 -8.15 -25.31
N GLY A 70 -13.60 -7.16 -24.73
CA GLY A 70 -13.05 -5.82 -24.57
C GLY A 70 -11.79 -5.83 -23.68
N LEU A 71 -11.83 -6.55 -22.56
CA LEU A 71 -10.70 -6.69 -21.63
C LEU A 71 -9.47 -7.32 -22.30
N ILE A 72 -9.62 -8.49 -22.94
CA ILE A 72 -8.51 -9.15 -23.65
C ILE A 72 -8.02 -8.32 -24.85
N GLY A 73 -8.93 -7.63 -25.55
CA GLY A 73 -8.58 -6.74 -26.66
C GLY A 73 -7.79 -5.52 -26.21
N MET A 74 -8.14 -4.92 -25.07
CA MET A 74 -7.42 -3.78 -24.50
C MET A 74 -5.99 -4.17 -24.09
N ALA A 75 -5.83 -5.36 -23.48
CA ALA A 75 -4.51 -5.90 -23.18
C ALA A 75 -3.69 -6.13 -24.46
N ALA A 76 -4.28 -6.73 -25.50
CA ALA A 76 -3.62 -6.93 -26.79
C ALA A 76 -3.23 -5.61 -27.47
N ALA A 77 -4.06 -4.57 -27.37
CA ALA A 77 -3.75 -3.25 -27.88
C ALA A 77 -2.51 -2.65 -27.18
N SER A 78 -2.40 -2.79 -25.86
CA SER A 78 -1.20 -2.34 -25.13
C SER A 78 0.06 -3.08 -25.58
N ILE A 79 -0.01 -4.41 -25.77
CA ILE A 79 1.11 -5.23 -26.26
C ILE A 79 1.55 -4.79 -27.65
N ALA A 80 0.60 -4.49 -28.54
CA ALA A 80 0.88 -4.01 -29.90
C ALA A 80 1.65 -2.69 -29.92
N LEU A 81 1.28 -1.74 -29.04
CA LEU A 81 1.95 -0.44 -28.91
C LEU A 81 3.37 -0.60 -28.34
N GLY A 82 3.55 -1.55 -27.42
CA GLY A 82 4.82 -1.82 -26.77
C GLY A 82 5.26 -0.71 -25.80
N ASN A 83 6.30 -0.99 -25.01
CA ASN A 83 6.70 -0.14 -23.89
C ASN A 83 7.14 1.29 -24.25
N LYS A 84 7.55 1.52 -25.50
CA LYS A 84 7.97 2.84 -25.98
C LYS A 84 6.79 3.73 -26.37
N ASN A 85 5.71 3.13 -26.90
CA ASN A 85 4.62 3.89 -27.51
C ASN A 85 3.30 3.81 -26.73
N ALA A 86 3.15 2.86 -25.81
CA ALA A 86 1.97 2.72 -24.96
C ALA A 86 1.77 3.86 -23.93
N PRO A 87 2.81 4.48 -23.32
CA PRO A 87 2.61 5.44 -22.23
C PRO A 87 1.59 6.58 -22.50
N PRO A 88 1.56 7.23 -23.67
CA PRO A 88 0.56 8.26 -23.97
C PRO A 88 -0.90 7.76 -24.01
N TYR A 89 -1.12 6.45 -24.09
CA TYR A 89 -2.44 5.82 -24.13
C TYR A 89 -2.85 5.24 -22.78
N THR A 90 -2.01 5.34 -21.73
CA THR A 90 -2.22 4.67 -20.44
C THR A 90 -3.61 4.93 -19.86
N THR A 91 -4.06 6.18 -19.83
CA THR A 91 -5.41 6.56 -19.39
C THR A 91 -6.51 5.79 -20.13
N LYS A 92 -6.45 5.73 -21.46
CA LYS A 92 -7.44 5.00 -22.28
C LYS A 92 -7.36 3.50 -22.12
N LEU A 93 -6.20 2.96 -21.77
CA LEU A 93 -5.99 1.54 -21.54
C LEU A 93 -6.48 1.10 -20.14
N VAL A 94 -6.27 1.95 -19.12
CA VAL A 94 -6.50 1.60 -17.71
C VAL A 94 -7.91 1.96 -17.24
N GLU A 95 -8.38 3.19 -17.46
CA GLU A 95 -9.65 3.68 -16.88
C GLU A 95 -10.86 2.77 -17.17
N PRO A 96 -11.05 2.24 -18.40
CA PRO A 96 -12.20 1.37 -18.68
C PRO A 96 -12.20 0.07 -17.87
N ILE A 97 -11.04 -0.39 -17.40
CA ILE A 97 -10.88 -1.67 -16.70
C ILE A 97 -11.19 -1.53 -15.21
N ILE A 98 -10.97 -0.36 -14.61
CA ILE A 98 -11.13 -0.13 -13.16
C ILE A 98 -12.50 -0.60 -12.64
N PRO A 99 -13.65 -0.27 -13.27
CA PRO A 99 -14.95 -0.74 -12.79
C PRO A 99 -15.14 -2.27 -12.83
N CYS A 100 -14.40 -2.97 -13.71
CA CYS A 100 -14.53 -4.42 -13.86
C CYS A 100 -14.03 -5.22 -12.64
N PHE A 101 -13.19 -4.62 -11.79
CA PHE A 101 -12.75 -5.25 -10.54
C PHE A 101 -13.89 -5.42 -9.52
N LEU A 102 -15.00 -4.69 -9.68
CA LEU A 102 -16.17 -4.75 -8.80
C LEU A 102 -17.35 -5.49 -9.45
N ASP A 103 -17.12 -6.17 -10.57
CA ASP A 103 -18.19 -6.85 -11.30
C ASP A 103 -18.77 -8.02 -10.49
N ALA A 104 -20.08 -8.25 -10.64
CA ALA A 104 -20.74 -9.40 -10.03
C ALA A 104 -20.23 -10.73 -10.60
N ASP A 105 -19.85 -10.78 -11.89
CA ASP A 105 -19.28 -11.95 -12.54
C ASP A 105 -17.79 -12.11 -12.17
N LEU A 106 -17.46 -13.17 -11.43
CA LEU A 106 -16.08 -13.48 -11.03
C LEU A 106 -15.14 -13.60 -12.23
N GLN A 107 -15.62 -14.05 -13.40
CA GLN A 107 -14.79 -14.15 -14.59
C GLN A 107 -14.42 -12.76 -15.11
N ILE A 108 -15.30 -11.76 -14.97
CA ILE A 108 -14.96 -10.39 -15.35
C ILE A 108 -13.89 -9.82 -14.42
N ARG A 109 -14.02 -10.05 -13.11
CA ARG A 109 -13.00 -9.63 -12.13
C ARG A 109 -11.64 -10.29 -12.41
N TYR A 110 -11.64 -11.59 -12.70
CA TYR A 110 -10.41 -12.31 -13.10
C TYR A 110 -9.78 -11.73 -14.38
N TYR A 111 -10.58 -11.49 -15.42
CA TYR A 111 -10.08 -10.89 -16.67
C TYR A 111 -9.59 -9.45 -16.47
N ALA A 112 -10.16 -8.70 -15.53
CA ALA A 112 -9.68 -7.36 -15.17
C ALA A 112 -8.27 -7.44 -14.56
N CYS A 113 -8.04 -8.38 -13.63
CA CYS A 113 -6.70 -8.65 -13.08
C CYS A 113 -5.70 -8.99 -14.21
N GLU A 114 -6.05 -9.94 -15.08
CA GLU A 114 -5.17 -10.38 -16.18
C GLU A 114 -4.87 -9.25 -17.19
N SER A 115 -5.89 -8.47 -17.54
CA SER A 115 -5.76 -7.40 -18.52
C SER A 115 -4.92 -6.24 -17.98
N LEU A 116 -5.20 -5.80 -16.74
CA LEU A 116 -4.43 -4.73 -16.11
C LEU A 116 -2.99 -5.18 -15.82
N TYR A 117 -2.75 -6.44 -15.48
CA TYR A 117 -1.38 -6.98 -15.35
C TYR A 117 -0.58 -6.84 -16.65
N ASN A 118 -1.17 -7.25 -17.78
CA ASN A 118 -0.52 -7.14 -19.08
C ASN A 118 -0.29 -5.67 -19.48
N ILE A 119 -1.26 -4.78 -19.24
CA ILE A 119 -1.12 -3.34 -19.52
C ILE A 119 -0.03 -2.72 -18.64
N ALA A 120 0.00 -3.01 -17.34
CA ALA A 120 1.01 -2.51 -16.42
C ALA A 120 2.41 -3.00 -16.78
N LYS A 121 2.55 -4.26 -17.24
CA LYS A 121 3.82 -4.81 -17.72
C LYS A 121 4.38 -4.02 -18.91
N ILE A 122 3.50 -3.50 -19.79
CA ILE A 122 3.91 -2.71 -20.95
C ILE A 122 4.13 -1.24 -20.58
N CYS A 123 3.18 -0.62 -19.88
CA CYS A 123 3.18 0.82 -19.59
C CYS A 123 4.13 1.19 -18.44
N LYS A 124 4.51 0.23 -17.59
CA LYS A 124 5.45 0.41 -16.47
C LYS A 124 5.07 1.60 -15.61
N THR A 125 5.99 2.51 -15.33
CA THR A 125 5.79 3.67 -14.44
C THR A 125 4.67 4.60 -14.90
N ALA A 126 4.26 4.58 -16.17
CA ALA A 126 3.13 5.37 -16.65
C ALA A 126 1.81 4.96 -15.97
N VAL A 127 1.64 3.70 -15.56
CA VAL A 127 0.42 3.30 -14.83
C VAL A 127 0.29 3.93 -13.46
N LEU A 128 1.37 4.49 -12.91
CA LEU A 128 1.35 5.12 -11.59
C LEU A 128 0.61 6.46 -11.57
N GLU A 129 0.30 7.05 -12.74
CA GLU A 129 -0.65 8.16 -12.82
C GLU A 129 -2.05 7.78 -12.30
N HIS A 130 -2.37 6.48 -12.34
CA HIS A 130 -3.63 5.89 -11.87
C HIS A 130 -3.45 5.14 -10.54
N PHE A 131 -2.36 5.39 -9.81
CA PHE A 131 -1.97 4.58 -8.65
C PHE A 131 -3.07 4.50 -7.58
N GLY A 132 -3.75 5.61 -7.28
CA GLY A 132 -4.82 5.63 -6.28
C GLY A 132 -5.96 4.67 -6.61
N ASP A 133 -6.48 4.73 -7.84
CA ASP A 133 -7.55 3.84 -8.29
C ASP A 133 -7.09 2.38 -8.37
N ILE A 134 -5.86 2.14 -8.83
CA ILE A 134 -5.27 0.80 -8.89
C ILE A 134 -5.12 0.21 -7.49
N PHE A 135 -4.64 0.99 -6.53
CA PHE A 135 -4.50 0.57 -5.14
C PHE A 135 -5.87 0.25 -4.53
N ASP A 136 -6.90 1.05 -4.82
CA ASP A 136 -8.25 0.85 -4.33
C ASP A 136 -8.91 -0.42 -4.84
N VAL A 137 -8.69 -0.78 -6.11
CA VAL A 137 -9.18 -2.06 -6.63
C VAL A 137 -8.37 -3.23 -6.05
N LEU A 138 -7.04 -3.10 -5.93
CA LEU A 138 -6.17 -4.14 -5.35
C LEU A 138 -6.53 -4.44 -3.89
N TRP A 139 -6.77 -3.40 -3.09
CA TRP A 139 -7.24 -3.50 -1.71
C TRP A 139 -8.49 -4.39 -1.58
N ARG A 140 -9.41 -4.29 -2.55
CA ARG A 140 -10.67 -5.06 -2.54
C ARG A 140 -10.47 -6.46 -3.10
N VAL A 141 -9.81 -6.58 -4.24
CA VAL A 141 -9.76 -7.84 -5.01
C VAL A 141 -8.75 -8.84 -4.45
N THR A 142 -7.75 -8.40 -3.67
CA THR A 142 -6.89 -9.33 -2.90
C THR A 142 -7.65 -10.05 -1.79
N ALA A 143 -8.78 -9.51 -1.34
CA ALA A 143 -9.71 -10.12 -0.41
C ALA A 143 -10.95 -10.73 -1.09
N ASP A 144 -10.90 -10.97 -2.40
CA ASP A 144 -12.04 -11.53 -3.15
C ASP A 144 -12.48 -12.89 -2.57
N SER A 145 -13.76 -13.20 -2.66
CA SER A 145 -14.30 -14.51 -2.29
C SER A 145 -13.70 -15.67 -3.10
N ASP A 146 -13.39 -15.45 -4.39
CA ASP A 146 -12.91 -16.47 -5.31
C ASP A 146 -11.38 -16.59 -5.29
N THR A 147 -10.88 -17.82 -5.17
CA THR A 147 -9.44 -18.11 -5.08
C THR A 147 -8.67 -17.75 -6.35
N ASN A 148 -9.28 -17.90 -7.53
CA ASN A 148 -8.60 -17.60 -8.79
C ASN A 148 -8.49 -16.10 -9.00
N VAL A 149 -9.55 -15.36 -8.64
CA VAL A 149 -9.54 -13.89 -8.65
C VAL A 149 -8.47 -13.36 -7.70
N ARG A 150 -8.37 -13.90 -6.47
CA ARG A 150 -7.29 -13.56 -5.53
C ARG A 150 -5.91 -13.87 -6.11
N GLY A 151 -5.72 -15.03 -6.72
CA GLY A 151 -4.45 -15.39 -7.37
C GLY A 151 -4.05 -14.40 -8.48
N GLY A 152 -5.00 -13.97 -9.32
CA GLY A 152 -4.75 -12.92 -10.32
C GLY A 152 -4.43 -11.56 -9.69
N ALA A 153 -5.13 -11.19 -8.62
CA ALA A 153 -4.91 -9.96 -7.87
C ALA A 153 -3.53 -9.91 -7.21
N GLU A 154 -3.05 -11.03 -6.66
CA GLU A 154 -1.72 -11.13 -6.04
C GLU A 154 -0.60 -10.93 -7.06
N LEU A 155 -0.74 -11.48 -8.27
CA LEU A 155 0.23 -11.26 -9.37
C LEU A 155 0.26 -9.79 -9.80
N LEU A 156 -0.92 -9.17 -9.93
CA LEU A 156 -1.03 -7.75 -10.24
C LEU A 156 -0.44 -6.88 -9.12
N ASN A 157 -0.78 -7.16 -7.86
CA ASN A 157 -0.28 -6.42 -6.70
C ASN A 157 1.25 -6.44 -6.65
N ARG A 158 1.86 -7.62 -6.86
CA ARG A 158 3.31 -7.76 -6.90
C ARG A 158 3.92 -6.91 -8.03
N LEU A 159 3.36 -6.97 -9.23
CA LEU A 159 3.86 -6.18 -10.36
C LEU A 159 3.73 -4.67 -10.11
N ILE A 160 2.60 -4.19 -9.58
CA ILE A 160 2.42 -2.78 -9.24
C ILE A 160 3.41 -2.36 -8.16
N THR A 161 3.63 -3.20 -7.14
CA THR A 161 4.67 -2.97 -6.13
C THR A 161 6.04 -2.85 -6.78
N GLU A 162 6.44 -3.78 -7.65
CA GLU A 162 7.71 -3.71 -8.38
C GLU A 162 7.85 -2.44 -9.22
N ILE A 163 6.78 -1.97 -9.86
CA ILE A 163 6.78 -0.73 -10.64
C ILE A 163 6.94 0.50 -9.74
N VAL A 164 6.28 0.53 -8.58
CA VAL A 164 6.46 1.58 -7.56
C VAL A 164 7.91 1.59 -7.09
N LEU A 165 8.46 0.42 -6.75
CA LEU A 165 9.86 0.31 -6.34
C LEU A 165 10.80 0.79 -7.44
N ALA A 166 10.54 0.52 -8.71
CA ALA A 166 11.39 0.97 -9.81
C ALA A 166 11.36 2.49 -10.07
N LYS A 167 10.48 3.26 -9.40
CA LYS A 167 10.35 4.72 -9.56
C LYS A 167 10.85 5.43 -8.30
N GLU A 168 12.13 5.81 -8.30
CA GLU A 168 12.78 6.48 -7.15
C GLU A 168 12.09 7.79 -6.73
N ASP A 169 11.52 8.52 -7.69
CA ASP A 169 10.77 9.77 -7.50
C ASP A 169 9.25 9.54 -7.30
N PHE A 170 8.83 8.33 -6.96
CA PHE A 170 7.43 8.07 -6.62
C PHE A 170 7.03 8.82 -5.36
N ASP A 171 5.93 9.57 -5.43
CA ASP A 171 5.41 10.29 -4.28
C ASP A 171 4.79 9.31 -3.27
N ILE A 172 5.62 8.91 -2.30
CA ILE A 172 5.22 7.96 -1.27
C ILE A 172 4.06 8.48 -0.40
N ALA A 173 3.83 9.80 -0.36
CA ALA A 173 2.74 10.39 0.39
C ALA A 173 1.38 9.86 -0.07
N ILE A 174 1.22 9.59 -1.37
CA ILE A 174 -0.02 9.05 -1.95
C ILE A 174 -0.30 7.65 -1.36
N LEU A 175 0.71 6.77 -1.33
CA LEU A 175 0.57 5.45 -0.72
C LEU A 175 0.27 5.56 0.78
N MET A 176 1.00 6.42 1.49
CA MET A 176 0.83 6.56 2.94
C MET A 176 -0.53 7.13 3.32
N ALA A 177 -1.10 8.05 2.52
CA ALA A 177 -2.47 8.51 2.70
C ALA A 177 -3.48 7.36 2.56
N LEU A 178 -3.36 6.54 1.52
CA LEU A 178 -4.25 5.40 1.30
C LEU A 178 -4.15 4.35 2.41
N ILE A 179 -2.95 4.10 2.93
CA ILE A 179 -2.74 3.19 4.07
C ILE A 179 -3.37 3.76 5.34
N ARG A 180 -3.14 5.05 5.63
CA ARG A 180 -3.67 5.74 6.82
C ARG A 180 -5.18 5.65 6.90
N ASP A 181 -5.88 5.92 5.80
CA ASP A 181 -7.34 5.83 5.72
C ASP A 181 -7.89 4.43 6.04
N ARG A 182 -7.06 3.39 5.95
CA ARG A 182 -7.43 1.97 6.03
C ARG A 182 -6.76 1.23 7.18
N ILE A 183 -5.95 1.91 8.00
CA ILE A 183 -5.09 1.27 8.99
C ILE A 183 -5.88 0.52 10.08
N TYR A 184 -7.13 0.91 10.33
CA TYR A 184 -8.02 0.28 11.32
C TYR A 184 -8.86 -0.88 10.80
N THR A 185 -8.56 -1.39 9.61
CA THR A 185 -9.27 -2.55 9.05
C THR A 185 -9.26 -3.75 10.02
N GLN A 186 -10.38 -4.48 10.07
CA GLN A 186 -10.53 -5.69 10.89
C GLN A 186 -10.39 -6.98 10.07
N THR A 187 -10.40 -6.87 8.73
CA THR A 187 -10.30 -8.02 7.84
C THR A 187 -8.85 -8.50 7.78
N THR A 188 -8.58 -9.75 8.17
CA THR A 188 -7.24 -10.34 8.23
C THR A 188 -6.46 -10.23 6.91
N SER A 189 -7.10 -10.47 5.76
CA SER A 189 -6.47 -10.32 4.44
C SER A 189 -6.05 -8.87 4.16
N ASN A 190 -6.87 -7.90 4.56
CA ASN A 190 -6.61 -6.49 4.35
C ASN A 190 -5.49 -5.98 5.27
N ARG A 191 -5.42 -6.48 6.51
CA ARG A 191 -4.29 -6.23 7.42
C ARG A 191 -3.00 -6.73 6.80
N ARG A 192 -3.00 -7.98 6.32
CA ARG A 192 -1.86 -8.56 5.61
C ARG A 192 -1.44 -7.71 4.42
N PHE A 193 -2.39 -7.26 3.60
CA PHE A 193 -2.12 -6.39 2.45
C PHE A 193 -1.38 -5.11 2.85
N ILE A 194 -1.87 -4.36 3.87
CA ILE A 194 -1.19 -3.16 4.37
C ILE A 194 0.23 -3.49 4.87
N LEU A 195 0.36 -4.55 5.66
CA LEU A 195 1.64 -4.94 6.24
C LEU A 195 2.66 -5.34 5.16
N GLU A 196 2.25 -6.04 4.11
CA GLU A 196 3.11 -6.40 2.98
C GLU A 196 3.60 -5.13 2.25
N TRP A 197 2.71 -4.18 1.97
CA TRP A 197 3.09 -2.89 1.37
C TRP A 197 4.08 -2.11 2.25
N LEU A 198 3.79 -1.95 3.55
CA LEU A 198 4.67 -1.25 4.49
C LEU A 198 6.04 -1.94 4.59
N ASN A 199 6.07 -3.27 4.70
CA ASN A 199 7.31 -4.03 4.81
C ASN A 199 8.19 -3.87 3.56
N THR A 200 7.57 -3.93 2.37
CA THR A 200 8.28 -3.79 1.10
C THR A 200 8.84 -2.38 0.92
N ILE A 201 8.04 -1.35 1.18
CA ILE A 201 8.50 0.04 1.08
C ILE A 201 9.61 0.33 2.09
N ASN A 202 9.46 -0.09 3.35
CA ASN A 202 10.45 0.17 4.38
C ASN A 202 11.81 -0.51 4.10
N SER A 203 11.79 -1.62 3.35
CA SER A 203 13.01 -2.35 2.96
C SER A 203 13.72 -1.71 1.76
N THR A 204 13.21 -0.59 1.22
CA THR A 204 13.71 0.05 0.01
C THR A 204 14.54 1.31 0.35
N PRO A 205 15.83 1.39 -0.03
CA PRO A 205 16.77 2.40 0.49
C PRO A 205 16.41 3.88 0.25
N TYR A 206 15.71 4.20 -0.83
CA TYR A 206 15.37 5.58 -1.22
C TYR A 206 13.99 6.03 -0.73
N PHE A 207 13.14 5.12 -0.25
CA PHE A 207 11.89 5.49 0.39
C PHE A 207 12.12 5.70 1.88
N SER A 208 11.72 6.88 2.37
CA SER A 208 11.64 7.15 3.80
C SER A 208 10.18 7.28 4.19
N ILE A 209 9.72 6.42 5.09
CA ILE A 209 8.36 6.49 5.65
C ILE A 209 8.33 6.87 7.13
N CYS A 210 9.47 7.26 7.72
CA CYS A 210 9.57 7.62 9.14
C CYS A 210 8.54 8.67 9.56
N ASN A 211 8.38 9.72 8.74
CA ASN A 211 7.48 10.85 9.00
C ASN A 211 5.99 10.49 8.97
N TYR A 212 5.65 9.24 8.61
CA TYR A 212 4.28 8.75 8.57
C TYR A 212 4.00 7.72 9.67
N ILE A 213 5.02 7.25 10.39
CA ILE A 213 4.89 6.17 11.39
C ILE A 213 3.91 6.59 12.49
N ALA A 214 3.99 7.84 12.95
CA ALA A 214 3.11 8.37 14.00
C ALA A 214 1.63 8.16 13.65
N GLU A 215 1.27 8.42 12.39
CA GLU A 215 -0.11 8.39 11.90
C GLU A 215 -0.70 6.98 11.75
N ILE A 216 0.16 5.97 11.61
CA ILE A 216 -0.27 4.57 11.41
C ILE A 216 0.01 3.69 12.63
N SER A 217 0.78 4.18 13.60
CA SER A 217 1.27 3.42 14.75
C SER A 217 0.14 2.74 15.54
N ASP A 218 -0.90 3.48 15.94
CA ASP A 218 -2.02 2.94 16.73
C ASP A 218 -2.73 1.78 16.01
N GLY A 219 -2.97 1.92 14.72
CA GLY A 219 -3.56 0.85 13.92
C GLY A 219 -2.66 -0.37 13.82
N LEU A 220 -1.34 -0.21 13.67
CA LEU A 220 -0.38 -1.31 13.65
C LEU A 220 -0.30 -2.03 15.00
N PHE A 221 -0.25 -1.30 16.12
CA PHE A 221 -0.23 -1.92 17.44
C PHE A 221 -1.53 -2.70 17.72
N LYS A 222 -2.68 -2.22 17.24
CA LYS A 222 -3.94 -2.99 17.27
C LYS A 222 -3.86 -4.30 16.46
N MET A 223 -3.09 -4.35 15.37
CA MET A 223 -2.89 -5.58 14.59
C MET A 223 -2.07 -6.64 15.34
N LEU A 224 -1.37 -6.32 16.42
CA LEU A 224 -0.68 -7.31 17.26
C LEU A 224 -1.65 -8.23 18.03
N GLY A 225 -2.93 -7.84 18.15
CA GLY A 225 -4.02 -8.67 18.65
C GLY A 225 -4.65 -9.61 17.60
N GLU A 226 -4.12 -9.63 16.37
CA GLU A 226 -4.59 -10.49 15.29
C GLU A 226 -4.52 -11.98 15.69
N GLN A 227 -5.54 -12.75 15.32
CA GLN A 227 -5.63 -14.17 15.64
C GLN A 227 -4.74 -14.99 14.69
N ALA A 228 -4.66 -14.60 13.42
CA ALA A 228 -3.81 -15.24 12.43
C ALA A 228 -2.31 -15.02 12.72
N PRO A 229 -1.54 -16.05 13.10
CA PRO A 229 -0.15 -15.89 13.52
C PRO A 229 0.74 -15.25 12.46
N ALA A 230 0.62 -15.69 11.21
CA ALA A 230 1.42 -15.15 10.11
C ALA A 230 1.25 -13.63 9.90
N VAL A 231 0.05 -13.09 10.16
CA VAL A 231 -0.21 -11.64 10.04
C VAL A 231 0.37 -10.89 11.24
N ARG A 232 0.25 -11.48 12.44
CA ARG A 232 0.83 -10.93 13.66
C ARG A 232 2.37 -10.90 13.61
N ASP A 233 3.00 -11.98 13.14
CA ASP A 233 4.46 -12.08 12.99
C ASP A 233 4.98 -11.07 11.94
N LEU A 234 4.23 -10.86 10.85
CA LEU A 234 4.54 -9.83 9.86
C LEU A 234 4.38 -8.42 10.47
N CYS A 235 3.36 -8.19 11.29
CA CYS A 235 3.17 -6.92 11.99
C CYS A 235 4.33 -6.61 12.95
N GLU A 236 4.75 -7.60 13.75
CA GLU A 236 5.92 -7.49 14.62
C GLU A 236 7.19 -7.17 13.81
N THR A 237 7.37 -7.82 12.67
CA THR A 237 8.51 -7.55 11.77
C THR A 237 8.49 -6.10 11.27
N VAL A 238 7.34 -5.60 10.81
CA VAL A 238 7.18 -4.22 10.33
C VAL A 238 7.50 -3.22 11.44
N LEU A 239 6.94 -3.41 12.63
CA LEU A 239 7.21 -2.55 13.79
C LEU A 239 8.70 -2.59 14.19
N GLY A 240 9.31 -3.77 14.23
CA GLY A 240 10.75 -3.90 14.51
C GLY A 240 11.62 -3.16 13.50
N ASN A 241 11.26 -3.22 12.22
CA ASN A 241 11.95 -2.51 11.14
C ASN A 241 11.79 -0.98 11.27
N PHE A 242 10.60 -0.51 11.65
CA PHE A 242 10.36 0.92 11.93
C PHE A 242 11.19 1.43 13.08
N LEU A 243 11.21 0.72 14.21
CA LEU A 243 12.03 1.09 15.35
C LEU A 243 13.52 1.13 14.98
N THR A 244 13.97 0.17 14.17
CA THR A 244 15.35 0.14 13.67
C THR A 244 15.66 1.35 12.78
N ALA A 245 14.75 1.72 11.89
CA ALA A 245 14.90 2.91 11.04
C ALA A 245 14.94 4.21 11.86
N ILE A 246 14.06 4.35 12.87
CA ILE A 246 14.06 5.49 13.79
C ILE A 246 15.38 5.56 14.56
N LYS A 247 15.88 4.43 15.08
CA LYS A 247 17.18 4.38 15.79
C LYS A 247 18.35 4.76 14.89
N PHE A 248 18.30 4.39 13.61
CA PHE A 248 19.33 4.74 12.65
C PHE A 248 19.32 6.23 12.31
N LYS A 249 18.13 6.86 12.25
CA LYS A 249 17.95 8.27 11.91
C LYS A 249 16.95 8.98 12.85
N PRO A 250 17.31 9.23 14.12
CA PRO A 250 16.36 9.73 15.13
C PRO A 250 15.77 11.11 14.80
N GLU A 251 16.50 11.93 14.05
CA GLU A 251 16.11 13.27 13.61
C GLU A 251 15.05 13.26 12.50
N SER A 252 14.71 12.08 11.95
CA SER A 252 13.62 11.94 10.98
C SER A 252 12.25 12.24 11.58
N LEU A 253 12.05 11.99 12.87
CA LEU A 253 10.80 12.33 13.56
C LEU A 253 10.85 13.77 14.07
N ASN A 254 9.81 14.54 13.75
CA ASN A 254 9.63 15.87 14.34
C ASN A 254 9.14 15.75 15.80
N HIS A 255 9.12 16.87 16.54
CA HIS A 255 8.75 16.86 17.95
C HIS A 255 7.29 16.42 18.20
N GLU A 256 6.37 16.81 17.32
CA GLU A 256 4.94 16.45 17.41
C GLU A 256 4.73 14.96 17.19
N ASP A 257 5.41 14.39 16.18
CA ASP A 257 5.38 12.94 15.89
C ASP A 257 5.88 12.12 17.07
N LYS A 258 6.98 12.56 17.73
CA LYS A 258 7.51 11.89 18.92
C LYS A 258 6.48 11.87 20.04
N ILE A 259 5.84 13.01 20.32
CA ILE A 259 4.81 13.13 21.36
C ILE A 259 3.60 12.23 21.03
N GLN A 260 3.11 12.30 19.79
CA GLN A 260 2.00 11.48 19.33
C GLN A 260 2.30 9.99 19.50
N MET A 261 3.49 9.56 19.10
CA MET A 261 3.91 8.16 19.22
C MET A 261 4.01 7.73 20.67
N VAL A 262 4.57 8.53 21.57
CA VAL A 262 4.59 8.21 23.02
C VAL A 262 3.16 8.02 23.55
N ASN A 263 2.22 8.89 23.17
CA ASN A 263 0.83 8.76 23.59
C ASN A 263 0.20 7.44 23.10
N VAL A 264 0.41 7.09 21.82
CA VAL A 264 -0.06 5.82 21.26
C VAL A 264 0.55 4.62 21.99
N LEU A 265 1.87 4.64 22.21
CA LEU A 265 2.56 3.55 22.89
C LEU A 265 2.03 3.35 24.32
N VAL A 266 1.77 4.45 25.06
CA VAL A 266 1.21 4.39 26.41
C VAL A 266 -0.22 3.82 26.42
N VAL A 267 -1.05 4.13 25.42
CA VAL A 267 -2.36 3.46 25.28
C VAL A 267 -2.18 1.95 25.19
N HIS A 268 -1.20 1.49 24.41
CA HIS A 268 -0.94 0.07 24.19
C HIS A 268 -0.19 -0.64 25.33
N THR A 269 0.20 0.03 26.41
CA THR A 269 0.74 -0.64 27.62
C THR A 269 -0.35 -1.10 28.59
N HIS A 270 -1.60 -0.67 28.40
CA HIS A 270 -2.73 -0.96 29.28
C HIS A 270 -2.95 -2.48 29.43
N GLU A 271 -3.39 -2.93 30.61
CA GLU A 271 -3.56 -4.36 30.94
C GLU A 271 -4.55 -5.13 30.04
N ASN A 272 -5.50 -4.40 29.44
CA ASN A 272 -6.49 -4.93 28.51
C ASN A 272 -5.95 -5.18 27.10
N GLU A 273 -4.75 -4.69 26.79
CA GLU A 273 -4.12 -4.87 25.49
C GLU A 273 -3.44 -6.23 25.38
N PRO A 274 -3.30 -6.80 24.17
CA PRO A 274 -2.57 -8.05 23.96
C PRO A 274 -1.17 -7.98 24.54
N PHE A 275 -0.70 -9.06 25.18
CA PHE A 275 0.62 -9.13 25.81
C PHE A 275 1.76 -8.67 24.87
N LEU A 276 1.71 -9.08 23.60
CA LEU A 276 2.70 -8.67 22.60
C LEU A 276 2.67 -7.17 22.34
N ALA A 277 1.49 -6.54 22.26
CA ALA A 277 1.34 -5.10 22.11
C ALA A 277 1.92 -4.35 23.31
N ARG A 278 1.62 -4.79 24.54
CA ARG A 278 2.17 -4.22 25.77
C ARG A 278 3.70 -4.29 25.79
N LYS A 279 4.25 -5.48 25.50
CA LYS A 279 5.69 -5.73 25.47
C LYS A 279 6.41 -4.87 24.44
N LEU A 280 5.93 -4.84 23.20
CA LEU A 280 6.55 -4.03 22.14
C LEU A 280 6.41 -2.53 22.45
N SER A 281 5.29 -2.10 23.03
CA SER A 281 5.10 -0.69 23.40
C SER A 281 6.12 -0.22 24.42
N LEU A 282 6.37 -1.03 25.46
CA LEU A 282 7.37 -0.72 26.48
C LEU A 282 8.81 -0.78 25.95
N ILE A 283 9.11 -1.68 25.00
CA ILE A 283 10.39 -1.68 24.28
C ILE A 283 10.58 -0.37 23.51
N TRP A 284 9.56 0.09 22.78
CA TRP A 284 9.62 1.35 22.04
C TRP A 284 9.77 2.55 22.97
N LEU A 285 9.01 2.61 24.07
CA LEU A 285 9.14 3.66 25.08
C LEU A 285 10.56 3.69 25.67
N GLU A 286 11.14 2.53 25.95
CA GLU A 286 12.53 2.43 26.43
C GLU A 286 13.51 3.04 25.42
N GLU A 287 13.39 2.68 24.15
CA GLU A 287 14.28 3.21 23.10
C GLU A 287 14.05 4.69 22.86
N PHE A 288 12.81 5.19 22.93
CA PHE A 288 12.51 6.61 22.78
C PHE A 288 13.15 7.44 23.89
N VAL A 289 13.11 6.97 25.14
CA VAL A 289 13.80 7.63 26.26
C VAL A 289 15.32 7.66 26.03
N LYS A 290 15.92 6.58 25.50
CA LYS A 290 17.36 6.55 25.18
C LYS A 290 17.74 7.52 24.06
N LEU A 291 16.91 7.60 23.01
CA LEU A 291 17.19 8.39 21.82
C LEU A 291 17.00 9.89 22.06
N TYR A 292 15.89 10.26 22.71
CA TYR A 292 15.44 11.65 22.79
C TYR A 292 15.66 12.29 24.18
N LYS A 293 15.94 11.48 25.20
CA LYS A 293 16.40 11.93 26.53
C LYS A 293 15.56 13.08 27.10
N GLU A 294 16.18 14.23 27.36
CA GLU A 294 15.58 15.40 28.00
C GLU A 294 14.42 15.99 27.20
N GLU A 295 14.42 15.82 25.86
CA GLU A 295 13.34 16.28 24.99
C GLU A 295 11.98 15.68 25.40
N LEU A 296 11.97 14.44 25.90
CA LEU A 296 10.76 13.73 26.30
C LEU A 296 10.41 13.87 27.78
N LEU A 297 11.20 14.61 28.58
CA LEU A 297 10.88 14.82 30.00
C LEU A 297 9.60 15.62 30.22
N VAL A 298 9.20 16.44 29.26
CA VAL A 298 7.88 17.11 29.27
C VAL A 298 6.72 16.10 29.34
N MET A 299 6.96 14.85 28.90
CA MET A 299 5.99 13.75 28.93
C MET A 299 6.16 12.79 30.11
N LEU A 300 6.95 13.14 31.14
CA LEU A 300 7.26 12.25 32.26
C LEU A 300 6.00 11.64 32.90
N SER A 301 4.95 12.45 33.11
CA SER A 301 3.67 11.96 33.65
C SER A 301 3.03 10.89 32.75
N THR A 302 3.05 11.10 31.43
CA THR A 302 2.53 10.15 30.44
C THR A 302 3.32 8.84 30.47
N PHE A 303 4.66 8.89 30.56
CA PHE A 303 5.45 7.68 30.74
C PHE A 303 5.09 6.93 32.02
N LEU A 304 4.93 7.63 33.14
CA LEU A 304 4.57 7.01 34.43
C LEU A 304 3.22 6.29 34.35
N VAL A 305 2.23 6.89 33.68
CA VAL A 305 0.94 6.23 33.41
C VAL A 305 1.14 4.92 32.66
N GLY A 306 2.02 4.89 31.65
CA GLY A 306 2.26 3.69 30.85
C GLY A 306 3.02 2.57 31.58
N ILE A 307 4.00 2.92 32.42
CA ILE A 307 4.93 1.93 33.00
C ILE A 307 4.50 1.40 34.38
N LEU A 308 3.87 2.24 35.22
CA LEU A 308 3.58 1.87 36.61
C LEU A 308 2.69 0.62 36.74
N PRO A 309 1.64 0.42 35.93
CA PRO A 309 0.81 -0.78 36.04
C PRO A 309 1.60 -2.09 35.80
N SER A 310 2.66 -2.02 35.01
CA SER A 310 3.46 -3.20 34.60
C SER A 310 4.84 -3.24 35.27
N ILE A 311 5.12 -2.39 36.27
CA ILE A 311 6.49 -2.20 36.80
C ILE A 311 7.07 -3.46 37.48
N VAL A 312 6.19 -4.34 37.96
CA VAL A 312 6.55 -5.62 38.58
C VAL A 312 6.54 -6.80 37.59
N GLU A 313 6.06 -6.58 36.37
CA GLU A 313 6.03 -7.60 35.31
C GLU A 313 7.38 -7.64 34.58
N HIS A 314 8.29 -8.48 35.07
CA HIS A 314 9.67 -8.57 34.56
C HIS A 314 9.79 -8.87 33.05
N GLU A 315 8.78 -9.49 32.45
CA GLU A 315 8.77 -9.79 31.01
C GLU A 315 8.50 -8.58 30.11
N LEU A 316 7.93 -7.50 30.67
CA LEU A 316 7.43 -6.34 29.94
C LEU A 316 8.41 -5.15 29.91
N ARG A 317 9.54 -5.19 30.63
CA ARG A 317 10.60 -4.15 30.64
C ARG A 317 10.18 -2.77 31.17
N ALA A 318 9.02 -2.63 31.81
CA ALA A 318 8.59 -1.36 32.40
C ALA A 318 9.58 -0.82 33.45
N ASP A 319 10.26 -1.71 34.18
CA ASP A 319 11.32 -1.38 35.13
C ASP A 319 12.54 -0.73 34.45
N ALA A 320 12.87 -1.15 33.22
CA ALA A 320 13.97 -0.58 32.44
C ALA A 320 13.66 0.86 32.02
N VAL A 321 12.44 1.12 31.54
CA VAL A 321 11.96 2.47 31.22
C VAL A 321 12.01 3.36 32.47
N ASN A 322 11.50 2.87 33.61
CA ASN A 322 11.50 3.60 34.88
C ASN A 322 12.92 3.99 35.31
N ARG A 323 13.89 3.06 35.23
CA ARG A 323 15.29 3.36 35.57
C ARG A 323 15.88 4.46 34.69
N LEU A 324 15.62 4.44 33.38
CA LEU A 324 16.10 5.48 32.47
C LEU A 324 15.51 6.85 32.80
N LEU A 325 14.21 6.93 33.06
CA LEU A 325 13.55 8.17 33.44
C LEU A 325 14.06 8.70 34.78
N MET A 326 14.25 7.84 35.78
CA MET A 326 14.80 8.24 37.08
C MET A 326 16.23 8.78 36.94
N ASN A 327 17.05 8.19 36.07
CA ASN A 327 18.39 8.70 35.79
C ASN A 327 18.32 10.07 35.11
N LEU A 328 17.49 10.25 34.09
CA LEU A 328 17.33 11.55 33.41
C LEU A 328 16.83 12.64 34.37
N VAL A 329 15.87 12.32 35.25
CA VAL A 329 15.39 13.27 36.27
C VAL A 329 16.47 13.54 37.33
N GLY A 330 17.23 12.51 37.72
CA GLY A 330 18.35 12.63 38.65
C GLY A 330 19.52 13.45 38.10
N GLU A 331 19.81 13.32 36.81
CA GLU A 331 20.78 14.13 36.08
C GLU A 331 20.28 15.57 35.91
N ASN A 332 18.97 15.79 35.68
CA ASN A 332 18.37 17.13 35.68
C ASN A 332 18.24 17.76 37.08
N LYS A 333 18.45 17.00 38.17
CA LYS A 333 18.61 17.55 39.53
C LYS A 333 19.99 18.18 39.78
N LEU A 334 20.80 18.38 38.74
CA LEU A 334 21.91 19.35 38.71
C LEU A 334 21.44 20.82 38.56
N GLU A 335 20.15 21.11 38.76
CA GLU A 335 19.73 22.40 39.35
C GLU A 335 20.04 22.51 40.86
N GLN A 336 20.98 21.70 41.38
CA GLN A 336 21.85 22.14 42.48
C GLN A 336 22.54 23.49 42.17
N ASP A 337 22.67 23.87 40.89
CA ASP A 337 23.07 25.22 40.44
C ASP A 337 22.14 26.36 40.93
N ILE A 338 20.89 26.06 41.33
CA ILE A 338 19.96 27.07 41.88
C ILE A 338 20.11 27.16 43.41
N LEU A 339 20.37 26.04 44.11
CA LEU A 339 20.62 26.06 45.55
C LEU A 339 22.00 26.62 45.89
N ASP A 340 23.04 26.28 45.13
CA ASP A 340 24.41 26.77 45.39
C ASP A 340 24.58 28.26 45.05
N LYS A 341 23.82 28.79 44.08
CA LYS A 341 23.74 30.25 43.81
C LYS A 341 22.93 31.02 44.85
N THR A 342 22.04 30.36 45.60
CA THR A 342 21.26 30.99 46.68
C THR A 342 22.01 30.97 48.01
N ILE A 343 22.87 29.98 48.24
CA ILE A 343 23.72 29.87 49.44
C ILE A 343 25.03 30.67 49.29
N GLY A 344 25.50 30.92 48.06
CA GLY A 344 26.67 31.78 47.79
C GLY A 344 26.43 33.30 47.90
N LEU A 345 25.24 33.74 48.35
CA LEU A 345 24.88 35.15 48.57
C LEU A 345 24.49 35.46 50.04
N CYS A 346 24.77 34.55 50.98
CA CYS A 346 24.72 34.83 52.42
C CYS A 346 26.09 35.24 52.96
#